data_AF-A0A9D1L416-F1
#
_entry.id   AF-A0A9D1L416-F1
#
_cell.length_a   1.000
_cell.length_b   1.000
_cell.length_c   1.000
_cell.angle_alpha   90.00
_cell.angle_beta   90.00
_cell.angle_gamma   90.00
#
_symmetry.space_group_name_H-M   'P 1'
#
loop_
_entity.id
_entity.type
_entity.pdbx_description
1 polymer ?
#
loop_
_entity_poly.entity_id
_entity_poly.type
_entity_poly.pdbx_seq_one_letter_code
_entity_poly.pdbx_strand_id
1 'polypeptide(L)'
;MNVDDNDKIDKEKVKMYALTTLFVIGVFVILVIVGIFSMSACFVDMGKHKYYLLEVNKENKEQIISLLEQENKPYCESIYKIEYEQLFPNDKSVKVYCKKEADIKFSISDNEESELANYIFENGETVRR
;
A
#
# COMPACT_ATOMS: atom_id res chain seq x y z
N MET A 1 29.72 20.59 -63.70
CA MET A 1 29.58 20.13 -62.31
C MET A 1 28.11 20.03 -62.01
N ASN A 2 27.67 18.82 -61.63
CA ASN A 2 26.36 18.25 -61.93
C ASN A 2 25.27 18.68 -60.96
N VAL A 3 24.13 19.11 -61.52
CA VAL A 3 22.87 19.31 -60.78
C VAL A 3 22.35 17.99 -60.20
N ASP A 4 22.65 16.86 -60.85
CA ASP A 4 22.27 15.49 -60.46
C ASP A 4 22.95 15.01 -59.16
N ASP A 5 24.20 15.44 -58.93
CA ASP A 5 24.96 15.03 -57.73
C ASP A 5 24.47 15.77 -56.47
N ASN A 6 24.03 17.03 -56.61
CA ASN A 6 23.46 17.80 -55.49
C ASN A 6 22.07 17.26 -55.06
N ASP A 7 21.20 16.88 -56.00
CA ASP A 7 19.86 16.33 -55.69
C ASP A 7 19.94 14.97 -54.97
N LYS A 8 20.94 14.14 -55.31
CA LYS A 8 21.22 12.88 -54.60
C LYS A 8 21.69 13.12 -53.16
N ILE A 9 22.64 14.05 -52.97
CA ILE A 9 23.19 14.37 -51.65
C ILE A 9 22.08 14.91 -50.72
N ASP A 10 21.18 15.75 -51.23
CA ASP A 10 20.10 16.32 -50.43
C ASP A 10 19.02 15.27 -50.08
N LYS A 11 18.69 14.34 -51.00
CA LYS A 11 17.80 13.21 -50.69
C LYS A 11 18.35 12.25 -49.66
N GLU A 12 19.66 11.98 -49.66
CA GLU A 12 20.29 11.12 -48.64
C GLU A 12 20.29 11.77 -47.26
N LYS A 13 20.56 13.09 -47.17
CA LYS A 13 20.46 13.85 -45.92
C LYS A 13 19.05 13.83 -45.36
N VAL A 14 18.02 14.08 -46.18
CA VAL A 14 16.61 14.06 -45.73
C VAL A 14 16.20 12.68 -45.21
N LYS A 15 16.63 11.58 -45.84
CA LYS A 15 16.40 10.22 -45.34
C LYS A 15 17.08 9.98 -43.99
N MET A 16 18.30 10.48 -43.81
CA MET A 16 19.02 10.37 -42.55
C MET A 16 18.33 11.14 -41.41
N TYR A 17 17.84 12.36 -41.67
CA TYR A 17 17.06 13.17 -40.72
C TYR A 17 15.70 12.53 -40.37
N ALA A 18 15.02 11.95 -41.36
CA ALA A 18 13.77 11.24 -41.14
C ALA A 18 13.98 10.01 -40.24
N LEU A 19 15.06 9.24 -40.46
CA LEU A 19 15.40 8.07 -39.64
C LEU A 19 15.74 8.45 -38.20
N THR A 20 16.51 9.52 -38.01
CA THR A 20 16.86 10.01 -36.65
C THR A 20 15.64 10.51 -35.91
N THR A 21 14.74 11.22 -36.59
CA THR A 21 13.51 11.74 -35.98
C THR A 21 12.59 10.61 -35.53
N LEU A 22 12.46 9.56 -36.34
CA LEU A 22 11.66 8.38 -36.01
C LEU A 22 12.24 7.61 -34.81
N PHE A 23 13.57 7.52 -34.71
CA PHE A 23 14.25 6.93 -33.55
C PHE A 23 14.01 7.74 -32.26
N VAL A 24 14.12 9.07 -32.33
CA VAL A 24 13.89 9.96 -31.17
C VAL A 24 12.44 9.84 -30.67
N ILE A 25 11.46 9.82 -31.57
CA ILE A 25 10.05 9.61 -31.22
C ILE A 25 9.86 8.23 -30.57
N GLY A 26 10.48 7.18 -31.13
CA GLY A 26 10.43 5.83 -30.56
C GLY A 26 10.97 5.76 -29.13
N VAL A 27 12.12 6.38 -28.87
CA VAL A 27 12.71 6.45 -27.53
C VAL A 27 11.80 7.21 -26.57
N PHE A 28 11.18 8.31 -27.02
CA PHE A 28 10.25 9.08 -26.19
C PHE A 28 9.01 8.27 -25.80
N VAL A 29 8.43 7.52 -26.75
CA VAL A 29 7.29 6.62 -26.49
C VAL A 29 7.67 5.54 -25.47
N ILE A 30 8.86 4.95 -25.59
CA ILE A 30 9.36 3.94 -24.64
C ILE A 30 9.51 4.56 -23.23
N LEU A 31 10.09 5.75 -23.13
CA LEU A 31 10.24 6.45 -21.83
C LEU A 31 8.88 6.75 -21.17
N VAL A 32 7.88 7.15 -21.96
CA VAL A 32 6.52 7.38 -21.46
C VAL A 32 5.89 6.08 -20.97
N ILE A 33 6.01 4.99 -21.74
CA ILE A 33 5.49 3.67 -21.34
C ILE A 33 6.15 3.21 -20.04
N VAL A 34 7.48 3.26 -19.96
CA VAL A 34 8.23 2.89 -18.75
C VAL A 34 7.81 3.75 -17.56
N GLY A 35 7.68 5.07 -17.73
CA GLY A 35 7.22 5.97 -16.68
C GLY A 35 5.84 5.61 -16.14
N ILE A 36 4.89 5.29 -17.02
CA ILE A 36 3.53 4.85 -16.63
C ILE A 36 3.59 3.53 -15.85
N PHE A 37 4.35 2.55 -16.34
CA PHE A 37 4.50 1.26 -15.66
C PHE A 37 5.16 1.42 -14.28
N SER A 38 6.20 2.24 -14.15
CA SER A 38 6.86 2.51 -12.87
C SER A 38 5.90 3.16 -11.86
N MET A 39 5.08 4.12 -12.28
CA MET A 39 4.07 4.70 -11.38
C MET A 39 3.02 3.67 -10.96
N SER A 40 2.52 2.86 -11.90
CA SER A 40 1.50 1.85 -11.59
C SER A 40 1.98 0.80 -10.57
N ALA A 41 3.26 0.42 -10.61
CA ALA A 41 3.84 -0.51 -9.63
C ALA A 41 3.93 0.10 -8.22
N CYS A 42 4.21 1.40 -8.10
CA CYS A 42 4.24 2.08 -6.80
C CYS A 42 2.84 2.29 -6.19
N PHE A 43 1.79 2.47 -7.01
CA PHE A 43 0.43 2.70 -6.49
C PHE A 43 -0.27 1.44 -5.97
N VAL A 44 0.12 0.24 -6.42
CA VAL A 44 -0.53 -1.02 -6.00
C VAL A 44 -0.29 -1.36 -4.52
N ASP A 45 0.77 -0.81 -3.91
CA ASP A 45 1.15 -1.13 -2.53
C ASP A 45 0.68 -0.10 -1.49
N MET A 46 0.37 1.13 -1.91
CA MET A 46 -0.04 2.22 -1.00
C MET A 46 -1.53 2.20 -0.61
N GLY A 47 -2.35 1.34 -1.24
CA GLY A 47 -3.81 1.39 -1.12
C GLY A 47 -4.48 0.20 -0.45
N LYS A 48 -3.72 -0.75 0.12
CA LYS A 48 -4.33 -1.89 0.80
C LYS A 48 -4.70 -1.51 2.22
N HIS A 49 -5.86 -0.87 2.37
CA HIS A 49 -6.55 -0.80 3.64
C HIS A 49 -6.77 -2.22 4.15
N LYS A 50 -6.06 -2.61 5.20
CA LYS A 50 -6.25 -3.92 5.82
C LYS A 50 -7.11 -3.76 7.05
N TYR A 51 -8.22 -4.48 7.06
CA TYR A 51 -9.10 -4.57 8.21
C TYR A 51 -9.08 -5.99 8.74
N TYR A 52 -8.72 -6.14 10.00
CA TYR A 52 -8.75 -7.39 10.72
C TYR A 52 -9.79 -7.30 11.83
N LEU A 53 -10.62 -8.32 11.94
CA LEU A 53 -11.66 -8.41 12.95
C LEU A 53 -11.43 -9.68 13.76
N LEU A 54 -11.30 -9.52 15.08
CA LEU A 54 -11.11 -10.63 16.00
C LEU A 54 -12.27 -10.66 16.98
N GLU A 55 -13.06 -11.75 16.96
CA GLU A 55 -14.09 -11.99 17.96
C GLU A 55 -13.45 -12.45 19.27
N VAL A 56 -13.92 -11.88 20.39
CA VAL A 56 -13.42 -12.24 21.72
C VAL A 56 -14.37 -13.24 22.37
N ASN A 57 -13.87 -14.44 22.62
CA ASN A 57 -14.57 -15.56 23.22
C ASN A 57 -13.82 -16.05 24.47
N LYS A 58 -14.32 -17.11 25.12
CA LYS A 58 -13.70 -17.61 26.36
C LYS A 58 -12.29 -18.17 26.18
N GLU A 59 -11.92 -18.58 24.96
CA GLU A 59 -10.65 -19.25 24.68
C GLU A 59 -9.52 -18.23 24.46
N ASN A 60 -9.82 -17.08 23.86
CA ASN A 60 -8.82 -16.06 23.55
C ASN A 60 -8.85 -14.81 24.45
N LYS A 61 -9.91 -14.62 25.25
CA LYS A 61 -10.11 -13.41 26.06
C LYS A 61 -8.93 -13.09 26.98
N GLU A 62 -8.44 -14.08 27.73
CA GLU A 62 -7.35 -13.86 28.69
C GLU A 62 -6.05 -13.44 27.98
N GLN A 63 -5.72 -14.10 26.86
CA GLN A 63 -4.57 -13.76 26.04
C GLN A 63 -4.65 -12.32 25.51
N ILE A 64 -5.83 -11.93 25.01
CA ILE A 64 -6.07 -10.59 24.47
C ILE A 64 -5.91 -9.52 25.56
N ILE A 65 -6.49 -9.75 26.74
CA ILE A 65 -6.36 -8.83 27.88
C ILE A 65 -4.90 -8.72 28.31
N SER A 66 -4.18 -9.84 28.42
CA SER A 66 -2.76 -9.85 28.75
C SER A 66 -1.94 -9.01 27.76
N LEU A 67 -2.22 -9.12 26.46
CA LEU A 67 -1.52 -8.34 25.42
C LEU A 67 -1.84 -6.85 25.52
N LEU A 68 -3.10 -6.50 25.78
CA LEU A 68 -3.53 -5.11 26.00
C LEU A 68 -2.84 -4.51 27.24
N GLU A 69 -2.72 -5.26 28.33
CA GLU A 69 -2.00 -4.84 29.53
C GLU A 69 -0.50 -4.67 29.30
N GLN A 70 0.13 -5.63 28.64
CA GLN A 70 1.56 -5.62 28.32
C GLN A 70 1.96 -4.38 27.50
N GLU A 71 1.13 -3.99 26.54
CA GLU A 71 1.35 -2.81 25.71
C GLU A 71 0.74 -1.52 26.30
N ASN A 72 0.27 -1.56 27.55
CA ASN A 72 -0.35 -0.46 28.27
C ASN A 72 -1.48 0.23 27.46
N LYS A 73 -2.33 -0.60 26.83
CA LYS A 73 -3.47 -0.16 26.02
C LYS A 73 -4.76 -0.20 26.83
N PRO A 74 -5.67 0.78 26.63
CA PRO A 74 -6.95 0.79 27.32
C PRO A 74 -7.85 -0.33 26.81
N TYR A 75 -8.53 -1.01 27.74
CA TYR A 75 -9.48 -2.08 27.44
C TYR A 75 -10.66 -2.06 28.43
N CYS A 76 -11.67 -2.89 28.15
CA CYS A 76 -12.83 -3.09 29.02
C CYS A 76 -13.02 -4.57 29.32
N GLU A 77 -13.47 -4.89 30.53
CA GLU A 77 -13.74 -6.28 30.95
C GLU A 77 -14.84 -6.96 30.12
N SER A 78 -15.77 -6.17 29.56
CA SER A 78 -16.89 -6.66 28.77
C SER A 78 -16.57 -6.73 27.26
N ILE A 79 -15.30 -6.70 26.89
CA ILE A 79 -14.81 -6.85 25.52
C ILE A 79 -15.42 -8.07 24.83
N TYR A 80 -15.86 -7.88 23.59
CA TYR A 80 -16.39 -8.98 22.77
C TYR A 80 -15.86 -8.98 21.34
N LYS A 81 -15.19 -7.91 20.91
CA LYS A 81 -14.63 -7.80 19.56
C LYS A 81 -13.52 -6.76 19.52
N ILE A 82 -12.49 -7.02 18.72
CA ILE A 82 -11.44 -6.07 18.36
C ILE A 82 -11.44 -5.88 16.85
N GLU A 83 -11.35 -4.63 16.41
CA GLU A 83 -11.13 -4.25 15.02
C GLU A 83 -9.78 -3.54 14.92
N TYR A 84 -8.93 -4.04 14.04
CA TYR A 84 -7.64 -3.45 13.71
C TYR A 84 -7.69 -2.96 12.27
N GLU A 85 -7.36 -1.69 12.08
CA GLU A 85 -7.39 -1.00 10.80
C GLU A 85 -6.00 -0.46 10.48
N GLN A 86 -5.45 -0.86 9.34
CA GLN A 86 -4.23 -0.31 8.78
C GLN A 86 -4.58 0.48 7.51
N LEU A 87 -4.62 1.81 7.62
CA LEU A 87 -4.92 2.72 6.51
C LEU A 87 -3.68 2.98 5.65
N PHE A 88 -2.53 3.12 6.30
CA PHE A 88 -1.21 3.30 5.70
C PHE A 88 -0.19 2.48 6.50
N PRO A 89 1.05 2.26 6.01
CA PRO A 89 2.08 1.57 6.78
C PRO A 89 2.20 2.11 8.21
N ASN A 90 1.96 3.41 8.36
CA ASN A 90 2.14 4.17 9.59
C ASN A 90 0.85 4.60 10.31
N ASP A 91 -0.31 4.25 9.76
CA ASP A 91 -1.59 4.62 10.35
C ASP A 91 -2.36 3.35 10.73
N LYS A 92 -2.17 2.96 11.99
CA LYS A 92 -2.73 1.75 12.60
C LYS A 92 -3.64 2.17 13.73
N SER A 93 -4.91 1.80 13.64
CA SER A 93 -5.88 2.08 14.70
C SER A 93 -6.55 0.80 15.16
N VAL A 94 -6.83 0.74 16.46
CA VAL A 94 -7.55 -0.36 17.09
C VAL A 94 -8.81 0.18 17.73
N LYS A 95 -9.90 -0.54 17.53
CA LYS A 95 -11.17 -0.31 18.19
C LYS A 95 -11.57 -1.55 18.98
N VAL A 96 -11.67 -1.37 20.29
CA VAL A 96 -12.17 -2.37 21.24
C VAL A 96 -13.65 -2.13 21.45
N TYR A 97 -14.46 -3.15 21.16
CA TYR A 97 -15.91 -3.09 21.35
C TYR A 97 -16.30 -3.71 22.69
N CYS A 98 -17.07 -2.95 23.47
CA CYS A 98 -17.48 -3.27 24.83
C CYS A 98 -18.99 -3.50 24.88
N LYS A 99 -19.46 -4.49 25.66
CA LYS A 99 -20.90 -4.77 25.80
C LYS A 99 -21.62 -3.80 26.74
N LYS A 100 -20.92 -3.34 27.78
CA LYS A 100 -21.49 -2.57 28.90
C LYS A 100 -20.96 -1.14 28.97
N GLU A 101 -19.79 -0.91 28.40
CA GLU A 101 -19.11 0.38 28.36
C GLU A 101 -19.10 0.95 26.94
N ALA A 102 -18.69 2.21 26.81
CA ALA A 102 -18.42 2.80 25.51
C ALA A 102 -17.24 2.08 24.83
N ASP A 103 -17.32 1.97 23.50
CA ASP A 103 -16.20 1.47 22.69
C ASP A 103 -14.94 2.33 22.91
N ILE A 104 -13.78 1.67 22.92
CA ILE A 104 -12.49 2.32 23.12
C ILE A 104 -11.76 2.33 21.79
N LYS A 105 -11.21 3.49 21.38
CA LYS A 105 -10.39 3.62 20.17
C LYS A 105 -9.01 4.17 20.55
N PHE A 106 -7.95 3.57 20.02
CA PHE A 106 -6.58 4.04 20.18
C PHE A 106 -5.73 3.76 18.93
N SER A 107 -4.60 4.45 18.82
CA SER A 107 -3.62 4.26 17.74
C SER A 107 -2.43 3.41 18.22
N ILE A 108 -1.85 2.64 17.31
CA ILE A 108 -0.59 1.91 17.52
C ILE A 108 0.51 2.63 16.75
N SER A 109 1.61 2.95 17.44
CA SER A 109 2.79 3.60 16.85
C SER A 109 3.63 2.59 16.07
N ASP A 110 4.31 3.01 15.01
CA ASP A 110 5.21 2.13 14.23
C ASP A 110 6.55 1.86 14.88
N ASN A 111 6.91 2.66 15.88
CA ASN A 111 8.25 2.63 16.44
C ASN A 111 8.51 1.40 17.31
N GLU A 112 7.49 0.59 17.58
CA GLU A 112 7.55 -0.58 18.45
C GLU A 112 6.83 -1.76 17.79
N GLU A 113 7.45 -2.93 17.85
CA GLU A 113 6.82 -4.19 17.45
C GLU A 113 5.67 -4.49 18.42
N SER A 114 4.46 -4.72 17.90
CA SER A 114 3.25 -4.94 18.71
C SER A 114 2.85 -6.41 18.62
N GLU A 115 3.02 -7.13 19.74
CA GLU A 115 2.56 -8.51 19.89
C GLU A 115 1.03 -8.59 19.78
N LEU A 116 0.32 -7.57 20.26
CA LEU A 116 -1.13 -7.43 20.08
C LEU A 116 -1.51 -7.36 18.60
N ALA A 117 -0.83 -6.53 17.81
CA ALA A 117 -1.08 -6.42 16.38
C ALA A 117 -0.82 -7.76 15.68
N ASN A 118 0.32 -8.40 15.97
CA ASN A 118 0.66 -9.71 15.42
C ASN A 118 -0.39 -10.77 15.76
N TYR A 119 -0.82 -10.83 17.03
CA TYR A 119 -1.86 -11.76 17.45
C TYR A 119 -3.19 -11.53 16.71
N ILE A 120 -3.60 -10.28 16.52
CA ILE A 120 -4.80 -9.94 15.74
C ILE A 120 -4.62 -10.31 14.26
N PHE A 121 -3.43 -10.15 13.70
CA PHE A 121 -3.16 -10.54 12.31
C PHE A 121 -3.22 -12.05 12.09
N GLU A 122 -2.74 -12.83 13.06
CA GLU A 122 -2.71 -14.30 12.97
C GLU A 122 -4.09 -14.93 13.22
N ASN A 123 -4.89 -14.34 14.10
CA ASN A 123 -6.14 -14.94 14.58
C ASN A 123 -7.40 -14.21 14.09
N GLY A 124 -7.26 -13.00 13.56
CA GLY A 124 -8.37 -12.19 13.07
C GLY A 124 -8.76 -12.49 11.63
N GLU A 125 -10.04 -12.36 11.33
CA GLU A 125 -10.56 -12.49 9.98
C GLU A 125 -10.26 -11.21 9.18
N THR A 126 -9.71 -11.38 7.97
CA THR A 126 -9.53 -10.25 7.06
C THR A 126 -10.86 -9.89 6.41
N VAL A 127 -11.34 -8.67 6.66
CA VAL A 127 -12.59 -8.17 6.09
C VAL A 127 -12.25 -7.17 4.98
N ARG A 128 -12.82 -7.34 3.78
CA ARG A 128 -12.83 -6.28 2.77
C ARG A 128 -14.01 -5.38 3.04
N ARG A 129 -13.75 -4.11 3.33
CA ARG A 129 -14.78 -3.09 3.55
C ARG A 129 -14.87 -2.17 2.34
#